data_AF-A0A4V6BFS0-F1
#
_entry.id   AF-A0A4V6BFS0-F1
#
_cell.length_a   1.000
_cell.length_b   1.000
_cell.length_c   1.000
_cell.angle_alpha   90.00
_cell.angle_beta   90.00
_cell.angle_gamma   90.00
#
_symmetry.space_group_name_H-M   'P 1'
#
loop_
_entity.id
_entity.type
_entity.pdbx_description
1 polymer ?
#
loop_
_entity_poly.entity_id
_entity_poly.type
_entity_poly.pdbx_seq_one_letter_code
_entity_poly.pdbx_strand_id
1 'polypeptide(L)' 'MKIYVEPAKRPGRRKLISRQTLSASDIERDGECLVLSFEADGIYDASRYRYTIELCPECIAALKDALARPSP' A
#
# COMPACT_ATOMS: atom_id res chain seq x y z
N MET A 1 4.86 2.18 6.59
CA MET A 1 3.70 1.51 5.97
C MET A 1 3.44 0.15 6.63
N LYS A 2 2.17 -0.22 6.82
CA LYS A 2 1.75 -1.55 7.28
C LYS A 2 0.80 -2.12 6.25
N ILE A 3 1.06 -3.33 5.76
CA ILE A 3 0.24 -3.96 4.73
C ILE A 3 -0.56 -5.08 5.38
N TYR A 4 -1.87 -4.97 5.31
CA TYR A 4 -2.79 -5.97 5.81
C TYR A 4 -3.49 -6.64 4.64
N VAL A 5 -3.77 -7.92 4.81
CA VAL A 5 -4.57 -8.68 3.87
C VAL A 5 -5.73 -9.34 4.60
N GLU A 6 -6.87 -9.40 3.92
CA GLU A 6 -8.08 -10.01 4.41
C GLU A 6 -8.56 -11.02 3.36
N PRO A 7 -8.58 -12.33 3.67
CA PRO A 7 -9.10 -13.31 2.73
C PRO A 7 -10.58 -13.04 2.44
N ALA A 8 -10.93 -12.86 1.16
CA ALA A 8 -12.32 -12.59 0.76
C ALA A 8 -13.33 -13.65 1.28
N LYS A 9 -12.90 -14.91 1.40
CA LYS A 9 -13.73 -16.02 1.91
C LYS A 9 -13.89 -16.04 3.44
N ARG A 10 -13.13 -15.22 4.19
CA ARG A 10 -13.12 -15.18 5.66
C ARG A 10 -13.00 -13.73 6.13
N PRO A 11 -14.03 -12.90 5.89
CA PRO A 11 -14.00 -11.50 6.29
C PRO A 11 -13.86 -11.34 7.81
N GLY A 12 -13.31 -10.21 8.24
CA GLY A 12 -13.04 -9.87 9.64
C GLY A 12 -11.71 -10.39 10.20
N ARG A 13 -10.96 -11.21 9.45
CA ARG A 13 -9.63 -11.69 9.87
C ARG A 13 -8.51 -11.06 9.04
N ARG A 14 -8.15 -9.82 9.40
CA ARG A 14 -6.98 -9.14 8.82
C ARG A 14 -5.68 -9.72 9.36
N LYS A 15 -4.74 -10.03 8.46
CA LYS A 15 -3.37 -10.44 8.79
C LYS A 15 -2.39 -9.38 8.31
N LEU A 16 -1.45 -8.98 9.16
CA LEU A 16 -0.33 -8.14 8.74
C LEU A 16 0.66 -9.01 7.94
N ILE A 17 0.99 -8.60 6.72
CA ILE A 17 1.90 -9.34 5.82
C ILE A 17 3.20 -8.60 5.52
N SER A 18 3.30 -7.32 5.90
CA SER A 18 4.57 -6.59 5.86
C SER A 18 4.50 -5.33 6.73
N ARG A 19 5.64 -5.00 7.33
CA ARG A 19 5.90 -3.72 7.99
C ARG A 19 7.20 -3.17 7.43
N GLN A 20 7.09 -2.08 6.69
CA GLN A 20 8.25 -1.45 6.06
C GLN A 20 8.07 0.06 5.99
N THR A 21 9.19 0.78 5.99
CA THR A 21 9.22 2.21 5.72
C THR A 21 9.41 2.38 4.23
N LEU A 22 8.54 3.17 3.60
CA LEU A 22 8.76 3.57 2.21
C LEU A 22 9.88 4.60 2.18
N SER A 23 10.87 4.36 1.35
CA SER A 23 11.94 5.29 1.04
C SER A 23 11.66 5.99 -0.30
N ALA A 24 12.39 7.06 -0.60
CA ALA A 24 12.24 7.76 -1.87
C ALA A 24 12.56 6.88 -3.08
N SER A 25 13.42 5.85 -2.93
CA SER A 25 13.74 4.90 -3.99
C SER A 25 12.64 3.88 -4.28
N ASP A 26 11.66 3.73 -3.38
CA ASP A 26 10.52 2.85 -3.59
C ASP A 26 9.38 3.54 -4.36
N ILE A 27 9.58 4.82 -4.74
CA ILE A 27 8.58 5.69 -5.35
C ILE A 27 9.14 6.22 -6.67
N GLU A 28 8.52 5.80 -7.76
CA GLU A 28 8.82 6.30 -9.09
C GLU A 28 7.74 7.30 -9.52
N ARG A 29 8.14 8.28 -10.34
CA ARG A 29 7.19 9.17 -11.03
C ARG A 29 7.00 8.65 -12.44
N ASP A 30 5.75 8.44 -12.82
CA ASP A 30 5.37 8.12 -14.19
C ASP A 30 4.36 9.16 -14.68
N GLY A 31 4.86 10.16 -15.42
CA GLY A 31 4.10 11.37 -15.74
C GLY A 31 3.60 12.08 -14.47
N GLU A 32 2.27 12.18 -14.35
CA GLU A 32 1.60 12.77 -13.18
C GLU A 32 1.22 11.71 -12.11
N CYS A 33 1.47 10.43 -12.38
CA CYS A 33 1.22 9.34 -11.44
C CYS A 33 2.44 9.10 -10.52
N LEU A 34 2.17 8.51 -9.35
CA LEU A 34 3.19 7.95 -8.47
C LEU A 34 3.08 6.43 -8.45
N VAL A 35 4.17 5.75 -8.75
CA VAL A 35 4.26 4.29 -8.72
C VAL A 35 5.04 3.87 -7.48
N LEU A 36 4.41 3.10 -6.61
CA LEU A 36 5.05 2.53 -5.42
C LEU A 36 5.33 1.06 -5.65
N SER A 37 6.59 0.64 -5.50
CA SER A 37 7.00 -0.75 -5.63
C SER A 37 7.58 -1.25 -4.32
N PHE A 38 7.07 -2.36 -3.80
CA PHE A 38 7.52 -2.90 -2.52
C PHE A 38 7.25 -4.40 -2.37
N GLU A 39 7.88 -5.06 -1.39
CA GLU A 39 7.72 -6.49 -1.15
C GLU A 39 6.85 -6.77 0.09
N ALA A 40 6.05 -7.84 0.03
CA ALA A 40 5.30 -8.34 1.17
C ALA A 40 5.04 -9.85 1.06
N ASP A 41 4.76 -10.48 2.19
CA ASP A 41 4.53 -11.91 2.25
C ASP A 41 3.17 -12.31 1.67
N GLY A 42 3.07 -13.54 1.18
CA GLY A 42 1.82 -14.19 0.84
C GLY A 42 0.93 -14.44 2.05
N ILE A 43 -0.37 -14.63 1.80
CA ILE A 43 -1.33 -14.93 2.88
C ILE A 43 -1.08 -16.34 3.44
N TYR A 44 -0.88 -17.31 2.54
CA TYR A 44 -1.01 -18.74 2.80
C TYR A 44 0.32 -19.51 2.84
N ASP A 45 1.39 -18.91 2.33
CA ASP A 45 2.72 -19.50 2.23
C ASP A 45 3.79 -18.52 2.70
N ALA A 46 5.04 -18.97 2.67
CA ALA A 46 6.22 -18.12 2.94
C ALA A 46 6.74 -17.44 1.66
N SER A 47 5.92 -17.39 0.60
CA SER A 47 6.32 -16.75 -0.65
C SER A 47 6.33 -15.24 -0.47
N ARG A 48 7.33 -14.58 -1.07
CA ARG A 48 7.46 -13.12 -1.04
C ARG A 48 7.12 -12.58 -2.41
N TYR A 49 6.20 -11.62 -2.46
CA TYR A 49 5.71 -11.02 -3.69
C TYR A 49 6.12 -9.57 -3.76
N ARG A 50 6.42 -9.10 -4.98
CA ARG A 50 6.58 -7.67 -5.27
C ARG A 50 5.24 -7.11 -5.72
N TYR A 51 4.78 -6.09 -5.03
CA TYR A 51 3.55 -5.36 -5.30
C TYR A 51 3.91 -4.01 -5.91
N THR A 52 3.13 -3.61 -6.91
CA THR A 52 3.22 -2.30 -7.55
C THR A 52 1.86 -1.62 -7.44
N ILE A 53 1.83 -0.42 -6.88
CA ILE A 53 0.63 0.40 -6.78
C ILE A 53 0.87 1.69 -7.54
N GLU A 54 0.05 1.94 -8.56
CA GLU A 54 0.01 3.22 -9.24
C GLU A 54 -1.07 4.11 -8.61
N LEU A 55 -0.68 5.34 -8.26
CA LEU A 55 -1.57 6.37 -7.76
C LEU A 55 -1.70 7.45 -8.81
N CYS A 56 -2.89 7.58 -9.39
CA CYS A 56 -3.22 8.69 -10.27
C CYS A 56 -3.33 10.02 -9.48
N PRO A 57 -3.32 11.17 -10.16
CA PRO A 57 -3.39 12.49 -9.50
C PRO A 57 -4.58 12.64 -8.54
N GLU A 58 -5.74 12.09 -8.89
CA GLU A 58 -6.94 12.13 -8.07
C GLU A 58 -6.78 11.35 -6.77
N CYS A 59 -6.13 10.17 -6.82
CA CYS A 59 -5.80 9.39 -5.63
C CYS A 59 -4.82 10.13 -4.72
N ILE A 60 -3.81 10.78 -5.31
CA ILE A 60 -2.83 11.57 -4.55
C ILE A 60 -3.50 12.76 -3.86
N ALA A 61 -4.40 13.45 -4.56
CA ALA A 61 -5.17 14.56 -4.01
C ALA A 61 -6.06 14.09 -2.84
N ALA A 62 -6.75 12.96 -2.99
CA ALA A 62 -7.58 12.38 -1.94
C ALA A 62 -6.76 12.00 -0.69
N LEU A 63 -5.56 11.45 -0.86
CA LEU A 63 -4.65 11.13 0.26
C LEU A 63 -4.18 12.40 0.99
N LYS A 64 -3.82 13.45 0.25
CA LYS A 64 -3.41 14.73 0.84
C LYS A 64 -4.53 15.37 1.65
N ASP A 65 -5.75 15.37 1.11
CA ASP A 65 -6.92 15.91 1.79
C ASP A 65 -7.22 15.12 3.09
N ALA A 66 -7.19 13.79 3.03
CA ALA A 66 -7.40 12.94 4.20
C ALA A 66 -6.37 13.19 5.33
N LEU A 67 -5.11 13.49 4.98
CA LEU A 67 -4.05 13.82 5.94
C LEU A 67 -4.19 15.23 6.55
N ALA A 68 -4.81 16.16 5.82
CA ALA A 68 -5.04 17.52 6.30
C ALA A 68 -6.23 17.63 7.27
N ARG A 69 -7.16 16.66 7.23
CA ARG A 69 -8.31 16.61 8.13
C ARG A 69 -7.87 16.23 9.56
N PRO A 70 -8.34 16.92 10.61
CA PRO A 70 -8.11 16.49 11.98
C PRO A 70 -8.73 15.11 12.19
N SER A 71 -8.01 14.24 12.92
CA SER A 71 -8.54 12.94 13.29
C SER A 71 -9.80 13.11 14.16
N PRO A 72 -10.86 12.33 13.95
CA PRO A 72 -12.05 12.36 14.79
C PRO A 72 -11.75 11.92 16.24
#